data_AF-A0A7C1FIW5-F1
#
_entry.id   AF-A0A7C1FIW5-F1
#
_cell.length_a   1.000
_cell.length_b   1.000
_cell.length_c   1.000
_cell.angle_alpha   90.00
_cell.angle_beta   90.00
_cell.angle_gamma   90.00
#
_symmetry.space_group_name_H-M   'P 1'
#
loop_
_entity.id
_entity.type
_entity.pdbx_description
1 polymer ?
#
loop_
_entity_poly.entity_id
_entity_poly.type
_entity_poly.pdbx_seq_one_letter_code
_entity_poly.pdbx_strand_id
1 'polypeptide(L)' 'MRVDVKPLTHWVIYKGYTVRFTKRSPQRTEGVLTTPESVQVRFTYDASKRIITLPNERIRINEYGWEVERMPYEPSNDA' A
#
# COMPACT_ATOMS: atom_id res chain seq x y z
N MET A 1 18.94 -6.86 0.30
CA MET A 1 17.59 -7.44 0.45
C MET A 1 16.59 -6.59 -0.32
N ARG A 2 15.76 -7.18 -1.19
CA ARG A 2 14.74 -6.48 -1.98
C ARG A 2 13.41 -6.58 -1.22
N VAL A 3 12.69 -5.47 -1.06
CA VAL A 3 11.33 -5.48 -0.50
C VAL A 3 10.43 -6.41 -1.32
N ASP A 4 9.75 -7.33 -0.64
CA ASP A 4 8.76 -8.19 -1.28
C ASP A 4 7.48 -7.39 -1.53
N VAL A 5 7.19 -7.15 -2.80
CA VAL A 5 6.00 -6.41 -3.25
C VAL A 5 4.96 -7.32 -3.87
N LYS A 6 5.16 -8.64 -3.89
CA LYS A 6 4.24 -9.58 -4.54
C LYS A 6 2.81 -9.46 -3.98
N PRO A 7 2.58 -9.46 -2.66
CA PRO A 7 1.22 -9.32 -2.12
C PRO A 7 0.59 -7.96 -2.49
N LEU A 8 1.39 -6.89 -2.45
CA LEU A 8 0.95 -5.55 -2.87
C LEU A 8 0.54 -5.56 -4.35
N THR A 9 1.31 -6.17 -5.24
CA THR A 9 0.98 -6.20 -6.67
C THR A 9 -0.30 -6.98 -6.97
N HIS A 10 -0.54 -8.09 -6.27
CA HIS A 10 -1.83 -8.80 -6.38
C HIS A 10 -2.99 -7.91 -5.94
N TRP A 11 -2.86 -7.24 -4.78
CA TRP A 11 -3.89 -6.32 -4.30
C TRP A 11 -4.17 -5.20 -5.32
N VAL A 12 -3.12 -4.60 -5.89
CA VAL A 12 -3.24 -3.57 -6.95
C VAL A 12 -4.02 -4.10 -8.16
N ILE A 13 -3.68 -5.31 -8.63
CA ILE A 13 -4.36 -5.95 -9.77
C ILE A 13 -5.84 -6.23 -9.44
N TYR A 14 -6.14 -6.78 -8.26
CA TYR A 14 -7.51 -7.07 -7.84
C TYR A 14 -8.39 -5.83 -7.71
N LYS A 15 -7.79 -4.69 -7.36
CA LYS A 15 -8.48 -3.39 -7.35
C LYS A 15 -8.63 -2.76 -8.74
N GLY A 16 -8.00 -3.31 -9.77
CA GLY A 16 -7.92 -2.66 -11.08
C GLY A 16 -7.06 -1.40 -11.08
N TYR A 17 -6.15 -1.26 -10.11
CA TYR A 17 -5.27 -0.09 -9.99
C TYR A 17 -4.03 -0.26 -10.87
N THR A 18 -3.39 0.86 -11.19
CA THR A 18 -1.98 0.86 -11.64
C THR A 18 -1.09 1.42 -10.54
N VAL A 19 0.19 1.07 -10.56
CA VAL A 19 1.15 1.48 -9.52
C VAL A 19 2.44 2.02 -10.12
N ARG A 20 2.91 3.15 -9.60
CA ARG A 20 4.25 3.69 -9.85
C ARG A 20 5.01 3.77 -8.53
N PHE A 21 6.07 2.98 -8.41
CA PHE A 21 6.97 3.05 -7.26
C PHE A 21 7.90 4.26 -7.37
N THR A 22 8.07 5.00 -6.28
CA THR A 22 8.92 6.20 -6.23
C THR A 22 10.12 6.01 -5.30
N LYS A 23 9.99 5.17 -4.26
CA LYS A 23 11.07 4.88 -3.31
C LYS A 23 10.99 3.45 -2.83
N ARG A 24 12.15 2.80 -2.66
CA ARG A 24 12.28 1.45 -2.10
C ARG A 24 13.37 1.41 -1.05
N SER A 25 13.09 0.72 0.04
CA SER A 25 14.01 0.32 1.11
C SER A 25 13.83 -1.20 1.33
N PRO A 26 14.64 -1.87 2.15
CA PRO A 26 14.54 -3.32 2.30
C PRO A 26 13.19 -3.82 2.84
N GLN A 27 12.48 -3.04 3.67
CA GLN A 27 11.20 -3.43 4.28
C GLN A 27 10.01 -2.59 3.79
N ARG A 28 10.26 -1.42 3.18
CA ARG A 28 9.22 -0.47 2.82
C ARG A 28 9.35 0.00 1.38
N THR A 29 8.22 0.17 0.71
CA THR A 29 8.15 0.88 -0.58
C THR A 29 7.11 1.99 -0.52
N GLU A 30 7.30 3.01 -1.33
CA GLU A 30 6.40 4.16 -1.46
C GLU A 30 6.11 4.39 -2.94
N GLY A 31 4.98 5.03 -3.23
CA GLY A 31 4.61 5.31 -4.61
C GLY A 31 3.26 5.98 -4.76
N VAL A 32 2.75 5.90 -5.98
CA VAL A 32 1.44 6.40 -6.38
C VAL A 32 0.63 5.25 -6.97
N LEU A 33 -0.57 5.06 -6.46
CA LEU A 33 -1.63 4.24 -7.06
C LEU A 33 -2.46 5.14 -7.97
N THR A 34 -2.89 4.62 -9.11
CA THR A 34 -3.90 5.27 -9.95
C THR A 34 -5.12 4.38 -10.00
N THR A 35 -6.28 4.91 -9.58
CA THR A 35 -7.56 4.19 -9.58
C THR A 35 -8.12 4.07 -11.01
N PRO A 36 -9.15 3.23 -11.25
CA PRO A 36 -9.80 3.14 -12.56
C PRO A 36 -10.41 4.47 -13.00
N GLU A 37 -10.80 5.33 -12.05
CA GLU A 37 -11.31 6.68 -12.27
C GLU A 37 -10.19 7.71 -12.50
N SER A 38 -8.95 7.25 -12.72
CA SER A 38 -7.74 8.09 -12.93
C SER A 38 -7.35 8.97 -11.73
N VAL A 39 -7.86 8.68 -10.53
CA VAL A 39 -7.45 9.38 -9.31
C VAL A 39 -6.09 8.86 -8.84
N GLN A 40 -5.17 9.78 -8.53
CA GLN A 40 -3.84 9.42 -8.01
C GLN A 40 -3.81 9.49 -6.48
N VAL A 41 -3.39 8.40 -5.84
CA VAL A 41 -3.31 8.27 -4.38
C VAL A 41 -1.89 7.88 -3.98
N ARG A 42 -1.25 8.69 -3.14
CA ARG A 42 0.04 8.34 -2.56
C ARG A 42 -0.13 7.21 -1.56
N PHE A 43 0.81 6.26 -1.58
CA PHE A 43 0.80 5.15 -0.64
C PHE A 43 2.19 4.86 -0.08
N THR A 44 2.21 4.21 1.07
CA THR A 44 3.39 3.48 1.56
C THR A 44 3.00 2.04 1.86
N TYR A 45 3.94 1.12 1.71
CA TYR A 45 3.73 -0.30 1.96
C TYR A 45 4.87 -0.86 2.81
N ASP A 46 4.52 -1.37 3.98
CA ASP A 46 5.40 -2.13 4.87
C ASP A 46 5.24 -3.62 4.56
N ALA A 47 6.26 -4.22 3.95
CA ALA A 47 6.23 -5.62 3.55
C ALA A 47 6.34 -6.60 4.74
N SER A 48 6.95 -6.17 5.85
CA SER A 48 7.07 -7.00 7.05
C SER A 48 5.72 -7.21 7.74
N LYS A 49 4.88 -6.17 7.73
CA LYS A 49 3.53 -6.20 8.31
C LYS A 49 2.42 -6.43 7.28
N ARG A 50 2.77 -6.36 5.98
CA ARG A 50 1.82 -6.34 4.85
C ARG A 50 0.73 -5.28 5.02
N ILE A 51 1.14 -4.06 5.38
CA ILE A 51 0.23 -2.94 5.58
C ILE A 51 0.46 -1.91 4.48
N ILE A 52 -0.61 -1.58 3.77
CA ILE A 52 -0.71 -0.46 2.84
C ILE A 52 -1.23 0.73 3.64
N THR A 53 -0.52 1.84 3.64
CA THR A 53 -0.98 3.11 4.22
C THR A 53 -1.35 4.06 3.10
N LEU A 54 -2.61 4.49 3.11
CA LEU A 54 -3.20 5.51 2.25
C LEU A 54 -3.41 6.80 3.08
N PRO A 55 -3.84 7.93 2.48
CA PRO A 55 -4.01 9.18 3.22
C PRO A 55 -4.99 9.10 4.40
N ASN A 56 -6.04 8.28 4.27
CA ASN A 56 -7.14 8.24 5.25
C ASN A 56 -7.27 6.89 5.96
N GLU A 57 -6.59 5.85 5.47
CA GLU A 57 -6.74 4.50 6.01
C GLU A 57 -5.45 3.68 5.89
N ARG A 58 -5.39 2.63 6.70
CA ARG A 58 -4.42 1.54 6.58
C ARG A 58 -5.17 0.26 6.25
N ILE A 59 -4.62 -0.52 5.33
CA ILE A 59 -5.18 -1.78 4.87
C ILE A 59 -4.15 -2.86 5.13
N ARG A 60 -4.51 -3.87 5.93
CA ARG A 60 -3.69 -5.08 6.06
C ARG A 60 -4.10 -6.07 4.98
N ILE A 61 -3.12 -6.65 4.31
CA ILE A 61 -3.32 -7.73 3.33
C ILE A 61 -2.60 -9.02 3.77
N ASN A 62 -3.11 -10.16 3.31
CA ASN A 62 -2.39 -11.43 3.44
C ASN A 62 -1.35 -11.61 2.31
N GLU A 63 -0.64 -12.74 2.31
CA GLU A 63 0.41 -13.04 1.32
C GLU A 63 -0.11 -13.16 -0.13
N TYR A 64 -1.42 -13.36 -0.31
CA TYR A 64 -2.06 -13.46 -1.62
C TYR A 64 -2.60 -12.11 -2.13
N GLY A 65 -2.54 -11.06 -1.31
CA GLY A 65 -3.06 -9.73 -1.67
C GLY A 65 -4.53 -9.49 -1.28
N TRP A 66 -5.15 -10.39 -0.52
CA TRP A 66 -6.51 -10.18 -0.01
C TRP A 66 -6.51 -9.27 1.21
N GLU A 67 -7.47 -8.34 1.26
CA GLU A 67 -7.69 -7.49 2.42
C GLU A 67 -8.19 -8.34 3.59
N VAL A 68 -7.52 -8.22 4.74
CA VAL A 68 -7.90 -8.88 5.99
C VAL A 68 -8.43 -7.90 7.01
N GLU A 69 -8.01 -6.64 6.95
CA GLU A 69 -8.43 -5.60 7.90
C GLU A 69 -8.28 -4.21 7.30
N ARG A 70 -9.22 -3.31 7.61
CA ARG A 70 -9.16 -1.87 7.34
C ARG A 70 -9.17 -1.11 8.66
N MET A 71 -8.24 -0.17 8.79
CA MET A 71 -8.06 0.65 9.98
C MET A 71 -8.08 2.12 9.57
N PRO A 72 -8.71 3.02 10.34
CA PRO A 72 -8.57 4.45 10.11
C PRO A 72 -7.09 4.85 10.24
N TYR A 73 -6.63 5.76 9.37
CA TYR A 73 -5.34 6.41 9.55
C TYR A 73 -5.56 7.69 10.35
N GLU A 74 -5.30 7.61 11.66
CA GLU A 74 -5.14 8.80 12.48
C GLU A 74 -3.68 9.26 12.34
N PRO A 75 -3.38 10.41 11.71
CA PRO A 75 -2.07 11.00 11.84
C PRO A 75 -1.87 11.29 13.33
N SER A 76 -0.82 10.74 13.94
CA SER A 76 -0.46 11.08 15.31
C SER A 76 -0.31 12.59 15.38
N ASN A 77 -1.12 13.22 16.23
CA ASN A 77 -1.06 14.65 16.49
C ASN A 77 0.14 14.95 17.41
N ASP A 78 1.33 14.53 16.98
CA ASP A 78 2.58 14.91 17.62
C ASP A 78 3.05 16.19 16.93
N ALA A 79 2.55 17.30 17.46
CA ALA A 79 3.06 18.65 17.26
C ALA A 79 4.09 18.98 18.36
#